data_AF-A0A5C8IFE8-F1
#
_entry.id   AF-A0A5C8IFE8-F1
#
_cell.length_a   1.000
_cell.length_b   1.000
_cell.length_c   1.000
_cell.angle_alpha   90.00
_cell.angle_beta   90.00
_cell.angle_gamma   90.00
#
_symmetry.space_group_name_H-M   'P 1'
#
loop_
_entity.id
_entity.type
_entity.pdbx_description
1 polymer ?
#
loop_
_entity_poly.entity_id
_entity_poly.type
_entity_poly.pdbx_seq_one_letter_code
_entity_poly.pdbx_strand_id
1 'polypeptide(L)'
;MSSPRFGEQVDEDPSVCYRHPDRQSWVLCQRCGRTICAECQILAPVGVQCPECVREAGGSVQWNPTGGKPARKRTSSRRPRPAAQPTSGVTGRISELLRPGGEAPPLSWVFAGVAVVLWVVGLFTGNLPVAYLAAFPETAWQIWRFATFSFTYFAAASFSGILLFAISLFFWMLFAPSVERTLGRTRFLTVFAAAAVVGASAQLLFNGSAVGLGAGLFGLFGSYAVLMWSYPPARTQVLVILALNLAINIALGGGSLPLILGGLLAGAGATYLLNFYEDRPRSRPSTPYLIIAAGAGSLAAITVLASVGSF
;
A
#
# COMPACT_ATOMS: atom_id res chain seq x y z
N MET A 1 30.41 -5.26 49.04
CA MET A 1 29.55 -6.41 48.67
C MET A 1 29.61 -6.54 47.16
N SER A 2 30.13 -7.65 46.65
CA SER A 2 30.27 -7.94 45.21
C SER A 2 28.88 -8.02 44.55
N SER A 3 28.71 -7.34 43.43
CA SER A 3 27.50 -7.43 42.61
C SER A 3 27.34 -8.86 42.05
N PRO A 4 26.15 -9.49 42.11
CA PRO A 4 25.92 -10.84 41.61
C PRO A 4 26.13 -10.92 40.08
N ARG A 5 26.66 -12.06 39.61
CA ARG A 5 26.88 -12.33 38.19
C ARG A 5 25.56 -12.63 37.48
N PHE A 6 25.52 -12.35 36.18
CA PHE A 6 24.36 -12.62 35.34
C PHE A 6 24.06 -14.13 35.33
N GLY A 7 22.91 -14.52 35.88
CA GLY A 7 22.49 -15.93 36.01
C GLY A 7 22.72 -16.57 37.40
N GLU A 8 23.26 -15.84 38.38
CA GLU A 8 23.40 -16.34 39.74
C GLU A 8 22.08 -16.21 40.51
N GLN A 9 21.52 -17.33 40.95
CA GLN A 9 20.31 -17.36 41.77
C GLN A 9 20.69 -17.11 43.23
N VAL A 10 20.06 -16.12 43.86
CA VAL A 10 20.24 -15.83 45.29
C VAL A 10 19.36 -16.80 46.08
N ASP A 11 19.90 -17.43 47.13
CA ASP A 11 19.22 -18.34 48.08
C ASP A 11 18.16 -17.61 48.96
N GLU A 12 17.39 -16.69 48.39
CA GLU A 12 16.20 -16.11 49.02
C GLU A 12 14.97 -16.91 48.59
N ASP A 13 14.03 -17.12 49.49
CA ASP A 13 12.77 -17.82 49.24
C ASP A 13 12.11 -17.27 47.96
N PRO A 14 12.05 -18.04 46.86
CA PRO A 14 11.67 -17.55 45.53
C PRO A 14 10.17 -17.27 45.41
N SER A 15 9.46 -17.32 46.54
CA SER A 15 8.02 -17.14 46.62
C SER A 15 7.60 -15.72 46.98
N VAL A 16 8.50 -14.83 47.44
CA VAL A 16 8.14 -13.47 47.91
C VAL A 16 8.98 -12.37 47.26
N CYS A 17 8.44 -11.17 47.12
CA CYS A 17 9.16 -10.05 46.51
C CYS A 17 10.25 -9.48 47.43
N TYR A 18 11.46 -9.26 46.91
CA TYR A 18 12.58 -8.70 47.69
C TYR A 18 12.31 -7.31 48.33
N ARG A 19 11.32 -6.55 47.85
CA ARG A 19 10.86 -5.28 48.47
C ARG A 19 9.57 -5.40 49.28
N HIS A 20 8.78 -6.44 49.03
CA HIS A 20 7.47 -6.62 49.65
C HIS A 20 7.38 -8.07 50.15
N PRO A 21 7.86 -8.35 51.37
CA PRO A 21 7.89 -9.71 51.92
C PRO A 21 6.48 -10.31 52.11
N ASP A 22 5.49 -9.45 52.25
CA ASP A 22 4.06 -9.77 52.37
C ASP A 22 3.37 -10.08 51.02
N ARG A 23 4.10 -10.07 49.91
CA ARG A 23 3.55 -10.35 48.57
C ARG A 23 4.23 -11.51 47.89
N GLN A 24 3.43 -12.53 47.57
CA GLN A 24 3.92 -13.66 46.80
C GLN A 24 4.16 -13.29 45.33
N SER A 25 5.29 -13.71 44.79
CA SER A 25 5.61 -13.54 43.38
C SER A 25 6.67 -14.53 42.92
N TRP A 26 6.51 -15.04 41.71
CA TRP A 26 7.45 -15.96 41.04
C TRP A 26 8.14 -15.33 39.83
N VAL A 27 7.98 -14.03 39.64
CA VAL A 27 8.63 -13.29 38.53
C VAL A 27 10.05 -12.93 38.95
N LEU A 28 11.03 -13.36 38.17
CA LEU A 28 12.45 -13.11 38.44
C LEU A 28 12.98 -11.98 37.55
N CYS A 29 13.77 -11.08 38.14
CA CYS A 29 14.52 -10.08 37.41
C CYS A 29 15.54 -10.76 36.48
N GLN A 30 15.49 -10.48 35.18
CA GLN A 30 16.39 -11.08 34.18
C GLN A 30 17.87 -10.72 34.37
N ARG A 31 18.17 -9.68 35.17
CA ARG A 31 19.55 -9.20 35.37
C ARG A 31 20.19 -9.73 36.65
N CYS A 32 19.47 -9.70 37.77
CA CYS A 32 20.01 -10.06 39.09
C CYS A 32 19.35 -11.30 39.72
N GLY A 33 18.34 -11.89 39.07
CA GLY A 33 17.68 -13.11 39.56
C GLY A 33 16.73 -12.92 40.75
N ARG A 34 16.57 -11.71 41.30
CA ARG A 34 15.66 -11.49 42.44
C ARG A 34 14.18 -11.55 42.04
N THR A 35 13.34 -12.02 42.95
CA THR A 35 11.88 -12.10 42.83
C THR A 35 11.19 -10.74 42.99
N ILE A 36 10.34 -10.37 42.04
CA ILE A 36 9.69 -9.06 41.95
C ILE A 36 8.17 -9.23 41.85
N CYS A 37 7.40 -8.50 42.67
CA CYS A 37 5.93 -8.47 42.54
C CYS A 37 5.49 -7.66 41.31
N ALA A 38 4.23 -7.82 40.91
CA ALA A 38 3.65 -7.15 39.75
C ALA A 38 3.60 -5.60 39.83
N GLU A 39 3.80 -5.03 41.02
CA GLU A 39 3.92 -3.58 41.22
C GLU A 39 5.37 -3.09 41.14
N CYS A 40 6.33 -3.93 41.49
CA CYS A 40 7.76 -3.61 41.39
C CYS A 40 8.37 -3.98 40.04
N GLN A 41 7.70 -4.81 39.25
CA GLN A 41 8.21 -5.23 37.95
C GLN A 41 8.28 -4.05 36.97
N ILE A 42 9.40 -3.93 36.25
CA ILE A 42 9.58 -2.96 35.18
C ILE A 42 9.72 -3.74 33.87
N LEU A 43 8.82 -3.48 32.92
CA LEU A 43 8.87 -4.06 31.59
C LEU A 43 10.02 -3.43 30.80
N ALA A 44 11.01 -4.24 30.44
CA ALA A 44 12.14 -3.85 29.60
C ALA A 44 12.00 -4.48 28.20
N PRO A 45 12.75 -4.01 27.19
CA PRO A 45 12.74 -4.62 25.84
C PRO A 45 13.09 -6.12 25.85
N VAL A 46 13.83 -6.57 26.87
CA VAL A 46 14.21 -7.98 27.07
C VAL A 46 13.75 -8.42 28.46
N GLY A 47 12.47 -8.76 28.55
CA GLY A 47 11.86 -9.33 29.75
C GLY A 47 11.63 -8.31 30.88
N VAL A 48 11.68 -8.80 32.12
CA VAL A 48 11.32 -8.04 33.31
C VAL A 48 12.56 -7.73 34.14
N GLN A 49 12.69 -6.48 34.59
CA GLN A 49 13.81 -6.01 35.41
C GLN A 49 13.35 -5.38 36.73
N CYS A 50 14.19 -5.42 37.76
CA CYS A 50 13.93 -4.78 39.05
C CYS A 50 14.35 -3.29 39.07
N PRO A 51 13.76 -2.46 39.95
CA PRO A 51 14.06 -1.04 40.07
C PRO A 51 15.54 -0.69 40.28
N GLU A 52 16.31 -1.47 41.04
CA GLU A 52 17.72 -1.19 41.29
C GLU A 52 18.57 -1.45 40.05
N CYS A 53 18.32 -2.56 39.35
CA CYS A 53 19.00 -2.87 38.09
C CYS A 53 18.73 -1.82 37.01
N VAL A 54 17.52 -1.25 36.96
CA VAL A 54 17.19 -0.15 36.03
C VAL A 54 17.87 1.15 36.44
N ARG A 55 17.95 1.43 37.75
CA ARG A 55 18.66 2.61 38.29
C ARG A 55 20.16 2.55 38.03
N GLU A 56 20.77 1.38 38.18
CA GLU A 56 22.18 1.12 37.84
C GLU A 56 22.46 1.22 36.34
N ALA A 57 21.47 0.96 35.48
CA ALA A 57 21.61 1.06 34.02
C ALA A 57 21.56 2.50 33.46
N GLY A 58 21.45 3.54 34.31
CA GLY A 58 21.41 4.93 33.87
C GLY A 58 20.01 5.47 33.55
N GLY A 59 18.94 4.83 34.04
CA GLY A 59 17.62 5.47 34.23
C GLY A 59 16.85 5.91 32.97
N SER A 60 17.21 5.47 31.77
CA SER A 60 16.56 5.92 30.52
C SER A 60 15.37 5.06 30.06
N VAL A 61 14.99 4.03 30.81
CA VAL A 61 13.77 3.26 30.51
C VAL A 61 12.57 4.04 31.04
N GLN A 62 11.73 4.52 30.13
CA GLN A 62 10.52 5.29 30.45
C GLN A 62 9.59 4.47 31.36
N TRP A 63 9.57 4.85 32.64
CA TRP A 63 8.84 4.18 33.70
C TRP A 63 7.33 4.35 33.51
N ASN A 64 6.63 3.25 33.22
CA ASN A 64 5.17 3.18 33.29
C ASN A 64 4.80 2.09 34.31
N PRO A 65 4.44 2.45 35.55
CA PRO A 65 4.02 1.48 36.56
C PRO A 65 2.74 0.83 36.12
N THR A 66 2.65 -0.49 36.27
CA THR A 66 1.45 -1.29 36.03
C THR A 66 0.31 -1.06 37.04
N GLY A 67 0.35 0.01 37.84
CA GLY A 67 -0.68 0.33 38.85
C GLY A 67 -0.90 1.81 39.14
N GLY A 68 -0.22 2.73 38.43
CA GLY A 68 -0.43 4.18 38.61
C GLY A 68 -1.55 4.68 37.72
N LYS A 69 -2.50 5.47 38.26
CA LYS A 69 -3.47 6.22 37.44
C LYS A 69 -2.69 6.98 36.36
N PRO A 70 -3.02 6.82 35.06
CA PRO A 70 -2.21 7.38 33.99
C PRO A 70 -2.12 8.90 34.19
N ALA A 71 -0.89 9.40 34.30
CA ALA A 71 -0.63 10.83 34.31
C ALA A 71 -1.27 11.42 33.05
N ARG A 72 -2.28 12.27 33.25
CA ARG A 72 -3.06 12.89 32.18
C ARG A 72 -2.14 13.80 31.38
N LYS A 73 -1.41 13.25 30.40
CA LYS A 73 -0.73 14.03 29.38
C LYS A 73 -1.80 14.95 28.78
N ARG A 74 -1.65 16.27 28.98
CA ARG A 74 -2.35 17.29 28.20
C ARG A 74 -1.81 17.20 26.77
N THR A 75 -2.18 16.14 26.06
CA THR A 75 -2.28 16.22 24.61
C THR A 75 -3.34 17.28 24.36
N SER A 76 -2.97 18.29 23.57
CA SER A 76 -3.93 19.17 22.92
C SER A 76 -5.02 18.26 22.35
N SER A 77 -6.17 18.25 23.01
CA SER A 77 -7.32 17.47 22.57
C SER A 77 -7.81 18.14 21.31
N ARG A 78 -7.25 17.72 20.18
CA ARG A 78 -7.95 17.83 18.91
C ARG A 78 -9.23 17.03 19.14
N ARG A 79 -10.29 17.76 19.49
CA ARG A 79 -11.61 17.23 19.81
C ARG A 79 -11.89 16.13 18.77
N PRO A 80 -12.12 14.86 19.16
CA PRO A 80 -12.50 13.85 18.19
C PRO A 80 -13.70 14.43 17.45
N ARG A 81 -13.52 14.67 16.15
CA ARG A 81 -14.58 15.19 15.30
C ARG A 81 -15.74 14.20 15.46
N PRO A 82 -16.94 14.64 15.84
CA PRO A 82 -18.04 13.72 16.11
C PRO A 82 -18.17 12.77 14.92
N ALA A 83 -18.20 11.47 15.21
CA ALA A 83 -18.40 10.44 14.20
C ALA A 83 -19.68 10.81 13.45
N ALA A 84 -19.52 11.29 12.22
CA ALA A 84 -20.65 11.70 11.40
C ALA A 84 -21.50 10.45 11.19
N GLN A 85 -22.74 10.54 11.68
CA GLN A 85 -23.76 9.49 11.63
C GLN A 85 -23.74 8.80 10.26
N PRO A 86 -23.84 7.45 10.23
CA PRO A 86 -23.90 6.71 8.98
C PRO A 86 -25.07 7.27 8.17
N THR A 87 -24.76 7.90 7.04
CA THR A 87 -25.78 8.37 6.13
C THR A 87 -26.39 7.12 5.51
N SER A 88 -27.63 6.81 5.87
CA SER A 88 -28.35 5.68 5.30
C SER A 88 -28.67 6.00 3.84
N GLY A 89 -27.85 5.49 2.93
CA GLY A 89 -28.00 5.67 1.49
C GLY A 89 -26.81 5.09 0.74
N VAL A 90 -26.97 4.85 -0.56
CA VAL A 90 -25.89 4.36 -1.45
C VAL A 90 -24.70 5.32 -1.41
N THR A 91 -24.97 6.63 -1.44
CA THR A 91 -23.96 7.69 -1.30
C THR A 91 -23.24 7.66 0.05
N GLY A 92 -23.97 7.32 1.13
CA GLY A 92 -23.40 7.18 2.46
C GLY A 92 -22.47 5.99 2.60
N ARG A 93 -22.88 4.82 2.07
CA ARG A 93 -22.01 3.63 2.00
C ARG A 93 -20.76 3.86 1.15
N ILE A 94 -20.88 4.55 0.02
CA ILE A 94 -19.74 4.93 -0.82
C ILE A 94 -18.82 5.89 -0.05
N SER A 95 -19.37 6.88 0.64
CA SER A 95 -18.57 7.83 1.44
C SER A 95 -17.84 7.15 2.61
N GLU A 96 -18.44 6.12 3.21
CA GLU A 96 -17.88 5.35 4.31
C GLU A 96 -16.79 4.37 3.85
N LEU A 97 -16.96 3.77 2.66
CA LEU A 97 -15.90 3.03 1.97
C LEU A 97 -14.71 3.95 1.63
N LEU A 98 -14.98 5.15 1.12
CA LEU A 98 -13.94 6.13 0.75
C LEU A 98 -13.33 6.91 1.94
N ARG A 99 -13.81 6.74 3.19
CA ARG A 99 -13.22 7.38 4.38
C ARG A 99 -11.78 6.91 4.63
N PRO A 100 -10.79 7.81 4.73
CA PRO A 100 -9.41 7.49 5.07
C PRO A 100 -9.37 6.78 6.45
N GLY A 101 -9.31 5.45 6.46
CA GLY A 101 -9.39 4.62 7.67
C GLY A 101 -10.33 3.41 7.60
N GLY A 102 -11.18 3.28 6.57
CA GLY A 102 -11.95 2.05 6.35
C GLY A 102 -11.04 0.86 6.03
N GLU A 103 -11.28 -0.28 6.69
CA GLU A 103 -10.46 -1.51 6.62
C GLU A 103 -10.54 -2.24 5.27
N ALA A 104 -11.64 -2.06 4.53
CA ALA A 104 -11.77 -2.59 3.18
C ALA A 104 -10.94 -1.74 2.19
N PRO A 105 -10.24 -2.31 1.20
CA PRO A 105 -9.50 -1.57 0.18
C PRO A 105 -10.48 -0.99 -0.87
N PRO A 106 -10.99 0.25 -0.74
CA PRO A 106 -12.15 0.65 -1.53
C PRO A 106 -11.78 0.90 -2.99
N LEU A 107 -10.56 1.36 -3.31
CA LEU A 107 -10.23 1.83 -4.65
C LEU A 107 -10.10 0.67 -5.63
N SER A 108 -9.46 -0.43 -5.22
CA SER A 108 -9.36 -1.65 -6.02
C SER A 108 -10.74 -2.19 -6.40
N TRP A 109 -11.69 -2.23 -5.46
CA TRP A 109 -13.07 -2.62 -5.73
C TRP A 109 -13.84 -1.60 -6.57
N VAL A 110 -13.66 -0.29 -6.31
CA VAL A 110 -14.29 0.77 -7.11
C VAL A 110 -13.81 0.69 -8.56
N PHE A 111 -12.52 0.47 -8.79
CA PHE A 111 -11.93 0.37 -10.13
C PHE A 111 -12.47 -0.84 -10.88
N ALA A 112 -12.56 -1.99 -10.20
CA ALA A 112 -13.19 -3.18 -10.75
C ALA A 112 -14.67 -2.92 -11.08
N GLY A 113 -15.42 -2.29 -10.17
CA GLY A 113 -16.82 -1.94 -10.36
C GLY A 113 -17.04 -1.00 -11.56
N VAL A 114 -16.22 0.04 -11.71
CA VAL A 114 -16.27 0.96 -12.85
C VAL A 114 -15.99 0.20 -14.15
N ALA A 115 -14.97 -0.66 -14.17
CA ALA A 115 -14.66 -1.48 -15.34
C ALA A 115 -15.83 -2.43 -15.73
N VAL A 116 -16.47 -3.07 -14.74
CA VAL A 116 -17.67 -3.90 -14.96
C VAL A 116 -18.80 -3.09 -15.55
N VAL A 117 -19.12 -1.93 -14.97
CA VAL A 117 -20.19 -1.07 -15.47
C VAL A 117 -19.92 -0.65 -16.91
N LEU A 118 -18.72 -0.16 -17.22
CA LEU A 118 -18.37 0.26 -18.58
C LEU A 118 -18.38 -0.91 -19.58
N TRP A 119 -17.93 -2.09 -19.17
CA TRP A 119 -17.99 -3.28 -20.02
C TRP A 119 -19.43 -3.71 -20.31
N VAL A 120 -20.31 -3.72 -19.30
CA VAL A 120 -21.75 -3.99 -19.48
C VAL A 120 -22.42 -2.94 -20.36
N VAL A 121 -22.16 -1.64 -20.14
CA VAL A 121 -22.64 -0.59 -21.05
C VAL A 121 -22.14 -0.82 -22.48
N GLY A 122 -20.88 -1.24 -22.63
CA GLY A 122 -20.30 -1.59 -23.92
C GLY A 122 -21.07 -2.68 -24.67
N LEU A 123 -21.63 -3.67 -23.97
CA LEU A 123 -22.45 -4.74 -24.59
C LEU A 123 -23.71 -4.19 -25.26
N PHE A 124 -24.38 -3.24 -24.62
CA PHE A 124 -25.65 -2.69 -25.12
C PHE A 124 -25.47 -1.54 -26.11
N THR A 125 -24.30 -0.89 -26.10
CA THR A 125 -24.03 0.30 -26.91
C THR A 125 -23.16 0.03 -28.13
N GLY A 126 -22.73 -1.21 -28.36
CA GLY A 126 -21.78 -1.52 -29.44
C GLY A 126 -20.40 -0.92 -29.17
N ASN A 127 -19.90 -1.02 -27.95
CA ASN A 127 -18.57 -0.56 -27.52
C ASN A 127 -18.34 0.98 -27.52
N LEU A 128 -19.39 1.81 -27.35
CA LEU A 128 -19.20 3.26 -27.18
C LEU A 128 -18.24 3.65 -26.05
N PRO A 129 -18.22 3.00 -24.87
CA PRO A 129 -17.23 3.31 -23.83
C PRO A 129 -15.80 3.20 -24.34
N VAL A 130 -15.47 2.17 -25.11
CA VAL A 130 -14.14 2.02 -25.71
C VAL A 130 -13.90 3.14 -26.72
N ALA A 131 -14.86 3.44 -27.60
CA ALA A 131 -14.72 4.49 -28.60
C ALA A 131 -14.41 5.87 -28.01
N TYR A 132 -14.99 6.23 -26.86
CA TYR A 132 -14.83 7.55 -26.24
C TYR A 132 -13.75 7.65 -25.15
N LEU A 133 -13.40 6.53 -24.50
CA LEU A 133 -12.55 6.56 -23.30
C LEU A 133 -11.24 5.78 -23.45
N ALA A 134 -11.13 4.83 -24.39
CA ALA A 134 -9.87 4.13 -24.66
C ALA A 134 -8.87 5.06 -25.34
N ALA A 135 -7.57 4.81 -25.19
CA ALA A 135 -6.56 5.65 -25.83
C ALA A 135 -6.13 5.04 -27.17
N PHE A 136 -6.31 5.83 -28.24
CA PHE A 136 -5.89 5.48 -29.60
C PHE A 136 -4.88 6.50 -30.12
N PRO A 137 -3.91 6.10 -30.97
CA PRO A 137 -2.91 7.00 -31.54
C PRO A 137 -3.55 8.24 -32.20
N GLU A 138 -4.61 8.02 -32.98
CA GLU A 138 -5.33 9.06 -33.71
C GLU A 138 -6.00 10.12 -32.81
N THR A 139 -6.26 9.76 -31.56
CA THR A 139 -6.97 10.61 -30.58
C THR A 139 -6.09 10.98 -29.41
N ALA A 140 -4.76 10.88 -29.55
CA ALA A 140 -3.82 11.16 -28.46
C ALA A 140 -4.00 12.56 -27.86
N TRP A 141 -4.37 13.57 -28.66
CA TRP A 141 -4.66 14.93 -28.19
C TRP A 141 -5.81 15.02 -27.17
N GLN A 142 -6.65 13.99 -27.05
CA GLN A 142 -7.71 13.90 -26.04
C GLN A 142 -7.15 13.39 -24.70
N ILE A 143 -6.54 14.30 -23.94
CA ILE A 143 -5.70 13.99 -22.75
C ILE A 143 -6.42 13.14 -21.69
N TRP A 144 -7.75 13.25 -21.55
CA TRP A 144 -8.50 12.43 -20.59
C TRP A 144 -8.38 10.93 -20.86
N ARG A 145 -8.14 10.52 -22.12
CA ARG A 145 -8.00 9.12 -22.52
C ARG A 145 -6.82 8.42 -21.85
N PHE A 146 -5.76 9.15 -21.50
CA PHE A 146 -4.63 8.61 -20.74
C PHE A 146 -5.01 8.17 -19.32
N ALA A 147 -6.12 8.65 -18.78
CA ALA A 147 -6.63 8.20 -17.48
C ALA A 147 -7.81 7.22 -17.63
N THR A 148 -8.71 7.47 -18.59
CA THR A 148 -9.96 6.72 -18.69
C THR A 148 -9.79 5.34 -19.35
N PHE A 149 -8.77 5.15 -20.18
CA PHE A 149 -8.57 3.88 -20.91
C PHE A 149 -8.49 2.67 -19.98
N SER A 150 -7.94 2.88 -18.77
CA SER A 150 -7.71 1.83 -17.79
C SER A 150 -9.00 1.13 -17.39
N PHE A 151 -10.16 1.79 -17.51
CA PHE A 151 -11.44 1.21 -17.13
C PHE A 151 -12.24 0.66 -18.30
N THR A 152 -11.70 0.73 -19.52
CA THR A 152 -12.42 0.33 -20.73
C THR A 152 -11.89 -0.99 -21.26
N TYR A 153 -12.80 -1.88 -21.61
CA TYR A 153 -12.51 -3.19 -22.19
C TYR A 153 -13.44 -3.43 -23.37
N PHE A 154 -12.95 -4.13 -24.39
CA PHE A 154 -13.80 -4.55 -25.51
C PHE A 154 -14.88 -5.50 -25.00
N ALA A 155 -16.12 -5.02 -25.03
CA ALA A 155 -17.31 -5.74 -24.64
C ALA A 155 -17.74 -6.70 -25.74
N ALA A 156 -17.84 -7.98 -25.37
CA ALA A 156 -18.30 -9.04 -26.25
C ALA A 156 -19.08 -10.07 -25.42
N ALA A 157 -20.29 -10.41 -25.89
CA ALA A 157 -21.15 -11.42 -25.26
C ALA A 157 -20.71 -12.87 -25.58
N SER A 158 -19.65 -13.05 -26.36
CA SER A 158 -19.06 -14.36 -26.65
C SER A 158 -18.39 -14.93 -25.40
N PHE A 159 -18.31 -16.26 -25.32
CA PHE A 159 -17.61 -16.96 -24.22
C PHE A 159 -16.19 -16.43 -24.02
N SER A 160 -15.42 -16.29 -25.12
CA SER A 160 -14.05 -15.78 -25.06
C SER A 160 -13.98 -14.34 -24.57
N GLY A 161 -14.92 -13.47 -24.96
CA GLY A 161 -14.98 -12.07 -24.51
C GLY A 161 -15.24 -11.95 -23.01
N ILE A 162 -16.22 -12.71 -22.51
CA ILE A 162 -16.53 -12.80 -21.08
C ILE A 162 -15.32 -13.34 -20.31
N LEU A 163 -14.70 -14.40 -20.81
CA LEU A 163 -13.56 -15.06 -20.17
C LEU A 163 -12.35 -14.11 -20.05
N LEU A 164 -11.97 -13.41 -21.11
CA LEU A 164 -10.83 -12.48 -21.10
C LEU A 164 -11.07 -11.32 -20.13
N PHE A 165 -12.30 -10.78 -20.10
CA PHE A 165 -12.67 -9.73 -19.15
C PHE A 165 -12.64 -10.24 -17.71
N ALA A 166 -13.18 -11.44 -17.46
CA ALA A 166 -13.18 -12.06 -16.14
C ALA A 166 -11.76 -12.36 -15.64
N ILE A 167 -10.87 -12.87 -16.50
CA ILE A 167 -9.45 -13.10 -16.19
C ILE A 167 -8.76 -11.78 -15.84
N SER A 168 -9.03 -10.72 -16.60
CA SER A 168 -8.47 -9.39 -16.33
C SER A 168 -8.88 -8.87 -14.95
N LEU A 169 -10.16 -9.00 -14.59
CA LEU A 169 -10.67 -8.62 -13.27
C LEU A 169 -10.16 -9.53 -12.15
N PHE A 170 -10.02 -10.82 -12.42
CA PHE A 170 -9.48 -11.78 -11.46
C PHE A 170 -8.05 -11.40 -11.06
N PHE A 171 -7.17 -11.13 -12.03
CA PHE A 171 -5.80 -10.72 -11.73
C PHE A 171 -5.73 -9.37 -11.03
N TRP A 172 -6.58 -8.42 -11.41
CA TRP A 172 -6.71 -7.15 -10.70
C TRP A 172 -7.10 -7.38 -9.23
N MET A 173 -8.14 -8.16 -8.97
CA MET A 173 -8.63 -8.42 -7.62
C MET A 173 -7.72 -9.30 -6.77
N LEU A 174 -6.88 -10.12 -7.40
CA LEU A 174 -5.87 -10.91 -6.72
C LEU A 174 -4.78 -10.02 -6.11
N PHE A 175 -4.42 -8.92 -6.79
CA PHE A 175 -3.25 -8.11 -6.43
C PHE A 175 -3.58 -6.73 -5.86
N ALA A 176 -4.45 -5.98 -6.52
CA ALA A 176 -4.70 -4.58 -6.18
C ALA A 176 -5.13 -4.36 -4.72
N PRO A 177 -6.04 -5.17 -4.14
CA PRO A 177 -6.42 -5.04 -2.72
C PRO A 177 -5.24 -5.17 -1.74
N SER A 178 -4.29 -6.07 -2.03
CA SER A 178 -3.12 -6.31 -1.17
C SER A 178 -2.15 -5.13 -1.21
N VAL A 179 -1.90 -4.62 -2.43
CA VAL A 179 -1.03 -3.46 -2.65
C VAL A 179 -1.66 -2.18 -2.06
N GLU A 180 -2.97 -2.01 -2.21
CA GLU A 180 -3.71 -0.86 -1.64
C GLU A 180 -3.60 -0.80 -0.11
N ARG A 181 -3.69 -1.96 0.58
CA ARG A 181 -3.51 -2.01 2.04
C ARG A 181 -2.09 -1.68 2.46
N THR A 182 -1.09 -2.11 1.69
CA THR A 182 0.33 -1.89 1.99
C THR A 182 0.75 -0.44 1.75
N LEU A 183 0.37 0.13 0.59
CA LEU A 183 0.74 1.50 0.20
C LEU A 183 -0.15 2.58 0.84
N GLY A 184 -1.38 2.22 1.20
CA GLY A 184 -2.42 3.19 1.51
C GLY A 184 -2.96 3.89 0.25
N ARG A 185 -4.08 4.58 0.42
CA ARG A 185 -4.94 5.06 -0.68
C ARG A 185 -4.28 6.11 -1.57
N THR A 186 -3.58 7.07 -0.96
CA THR A 186 -2.95 8.17 -1.70
C THR A 186 -1.81 7.67 -2.58
N ARG A 187 -0.92 6.85 -2.02
CA ARG A 187 0.19 6.25 -2.77
C ARG A 187 -0.32 5.31 -3.86
N PHE A 188 -1.31 4.47 -3.54
CA PHE A 188 -1.97 3.61 -4.52
C PHE A 188 -2.48 4.40 -5.73
N LEU A 189 -3.24 5.48 -5.52
CA LEU A 189 -3.74 6.32 -6.61
C LEU A 189 -2.62 6.94 -7.43
N THR A 190 -1.54 7.39 -6.77
CA THR A 190 -0.45 8.06 -7.48
C THR A 190 0.38 7.09 -8.32
N VAL A 191 0.63 5.88 -7.80
CA VAL A 191 1.29 4.80 -8.53
C VAL A 191 0.42 4.37 -9.70
N PHE A 192 -0.89 4.17 -9.47
CA PHE A 192 -1.82 3.80 -10.53
C PHE A 192 -1.92 4.85 -11.62
N ALA A 193 -2.07 6.13 -11.26
CA ALA A 193 -2.18 7.22 -12.22
C ALA A 193 -0.89 7.38 -13.04
N ALA A 194 0.28 7.29 -12.40
CA ALA A 194 1.56 7.31 -13.10
C ALA A 194 1.69 6.13 -14.08
N ALA A 195 1.34 4.93 -13.63
CA ALA A 195 1.39 3.73 -14.46
C ALA A 195 0.40 3.78 -15.64
N ALA A 196 -0.81 4.29 -15.41
CA ALA A 196 -1.81 4.48 -16.46
C ALA A 196 -1.30 5.44 -17.53
N VAL A 197 -0.86 6.65 -17.14
CA VAL A 197 -0.39 7.67 -18.08
C VAL A 197 0.85 7.20 -18.84
N VAL A 198 1.87 6.71 -18.14
CA VAL A 198 3.13 6.27 -18.76
C VAL A 198 2.93 5.02 -19.61
N GLY A 199 2.11 4.07 -19.15
CA GLY A 199 1.76 2.89 -19.94
C GLY A 199 1.02 3.25 -21.22
N ALA A 200 0.01 4.14 -21.14
CA ALA A 200 -0.70 4.63 -22.32
C ALA A 200 0.24 5.38 -23.27
N SER A 201 1.08 6.29 -22.77
CA SER A 201 2.10 6.98 -23.56
C SER A 201 3.01 6.01 -24.30
N ALA A 202 3.56 5.01 -23.59
CA ALA A 202 4.40 3.99 -24.20
C ALA A 202 3.65 3.21 -25.27
N GLN A 203 2.40 2.83 -25.02
CA GLN A 203 1.60 2.08 -25.99
C GLN A 203 1.29 2.88 -27.26
N LEU A 204 0.90 4.15 -27.11
CA LEU A 204 0.56 5.03 -28.22
C LEU A 204 1.78 5.37 -29.09
N LEU A 205 2.96 5.55 -28.47
CA LEU A 205 4.22 5.79 -29.20
C LEU A 205 4.61 4.60 -30.10
N PHE A 206 4.14 3.40 -29.79
CA PHE A 206 4.33 2.19 -30.62
C PHE A 206 3.13 1.92 -31.54
N ASN A 207 2.32 2.94 -31.83
CA ASN A 207 1.11 2.86 -32.68
C ASN A 207 0.08 1.82 -32.20
N GLY A 208 0.10 1.47 -30.91
CA GLY A 208 -0.87 0.58 -30.30
C GLY A 208 -2.02 1.33 -29.64
N SER A 209 -3.15 0.66 -29.45
CA SER A 209 -4.24 1.14 -28.61
C SER A 209 -4.05 0.68 -27.16
N ALA A 210 -4.40 1.53 -26.20
CA ALA A 210 -4.38 1.19 -24.79
C ALA A 210 -5.81 1.00 -24.28
N VAL A 211 -6.07 -0.16 -23.68
CA VAL A 211 -7.32 -0.54 -23.04
C VAL A 211 -7.04 -1.37 -21.79
N GLY A 212 -7.95 -1.29 -20.82
CA GLY A 212 -7.97 -2.13 -19.64
C GLY A 212 -6.95 -1.74 -18.57
N LEU A 213 -7.11 -2.36 -17.40
CA LEU A 213 -6.35 -2.09 -16.18
C LEU A 213 -4.90 -2.58 -16.25
N GLY A 214 -4.45 -3.15 -17.37
CA GLY A 214 -3.14 -3.80 -17.50
C GLY A 214 -1.98 -2.91 -17.08
N ALA A 215 -1.90 -1.68 -17.60
CA ALA A 215 -0.86 -0.73 -17.22
C ALA A 215 -0.84 -0.47 -15.70
N GLY A 216 -2.01 -0.26 -15.11
CA GLY A 216 -2.17 -0.06 -13.67
C GLY A 216 -1.76 -1.29 -12.87
N LEU A 217 -2.21 -2.49 -13.25
CA LEU A 217 -1.87 -3.76 -12.60
C LEU A 217 -0.35 -3.99 -12.58
N PHE A 218 0.31 -3.83 -13.74
CA PHE A 218 1.76 -3.98 -13.82
C PHE A 218 2.52 -2.88 -13.09
N GLY A 219 1.97 -1.66 -13.02
CA GLY A 219 2.49 -0.61 -12.14
C GLY A 219 2.42 -0.99 -10.65
N LEU A 220 1.33 -1.63 -10.22
CA LEU A 220 1.23 -2.15 -8.86
C LEU A 220 2.24 -3.27 -8.61
N PHE A 221 2.47 -4.17 -9.56
CA PHE A 221 3.55 -5.15 -9.46
C PHE A 221 4.93 -4.48 -9.35
N GLY A 222 5.21 -3.46 -10.17
CA GLY A 222 6.44 -2.68 -10.09
C GLY A 222 6.63 -2.01 -8.73
N SER A 223 5.56 -1.46 -8.14
CA SER A 223 5.59 -0.90 -6.78
C SER A 223 5.95 -1.94 -5.72
N TYR A 224 5.35 -3.12 -5.81
CA TYR A 224 5.57 -4.20 -4.87
C TYR A 224 6.98 -4.79 -4.99
N ALA A 225 7.50 -4.89 -6.22
CA ALA A 225 8.88 -5.32 -6.45
C ALA A 225 9.90 -4.40 -5.77
N VAL A 226 9.68 -3.08 -5.78
CA VAL A 226 10.54 -2.11 -5.08
C VAL A 226 10.47 -2.30 -3.56
N LEU A 227 9.27 -2.48 -3.01
CA LEU A 227 9.07 -2.66 -1.57
C LEU A 227 9.70 -3.96 -1.04
N MET A 228 9.62 -5.05 -1.81
CA MET A 228 10.10 -6.37 -1.39
C MET A 228 11.55 -6.63 -1.78
N TRP A 229 12.23 -5.69 -2.44
CA TRP A 229 13.57 -5.91 -2.99
C TRP A 229 14.61 -6.25 -1.92
N SER A 230 14.43 -5.74 -0.70
CA SER A 230 15.30 -5.97 0.46
C SER A 230 15.08 -7.32 1.16
N TYR A 231 14.01 -8.07 0.83
CA TYR A 231 13.64 -9.34 1.49
C TYR A 231 13.75 -10.52 0.50
N PRO A 232 14.84 -11.32 0.54
CA PRO A 232 15.11 -12.30 -0.51
C PRO A 232 14.03 -13.37 -0.76
N PRO A 233 13.42 -14.01 0.26
CA PRO A 233 12.37 -15.00 0.04
C PRO A 233 11.11 -14.40 -0.60
N ALA A 234 10.70 -13.22 -0.11
CA ALA A 234 9.55 -12.50 -0.64
C ALA A 234 9.79 -12.03 -2.08
N ARG A 235 11.00 -11.55 -2.39
CA ARG A 235 11.40 -11.12 -3.73
C ARG A 235 11.25 -12.23 -4.77
N THR A 236 11.72 -13.44 -4.48
CA THR A 236 11.61 -14.57 -5.42
C THR A 236 10.14 -14.90 -5.71
N GLN A 237 9.29 -14.94 -4.68
CA GLN A 237 7.87 -15.20 -4.87
C GLN A 237 7.19 -14.12 -5.73
N VAL A 238 7.50 -12.85 -5.50
CA VAL A 238 6.97 -11.74 -6.30
C VAL A 238 7.41 -11.83 -7.76
N LEU A 239 8.70 -12.09 -8.00
CA LEU A 239 9.23 -12.23 -9.36
C LEU A 239 8.62 -13.41 -10.10
N VAL A 240 8.39 -14.54 -9.42
CA VAL A 240 7.72 -15.71 -10.01
C VAL A 240 6.28 -15.36 -10.40
N ILE A 241 5.52 -14.71 -9.51
CA ILE A 241 4.13 -14.37 -9.84
C ILE A 241 4.07 -13.29 -10.93
N LEU A 242 4.95 -12.29 -10.88
CA LEU A 242 5.07 -11.29 -11.93
C LEU A 242 5.39 -11.93 -13.28
N ALA A 243 6.39 -12.82 -13.34
CA ALA A 243 6.78 -13.51 -14.56
C ALA A 243 5.65 -14.38 -15.11
N LEU A 244 4.95 -15.10 -14.23
CA LEU A 244 3.80 -15.91 -14.62
C LEU A 244 2.64 -15.03 -15.14
N ASN A 245 2.30 -13.94 -14.44
CA ASN A 245 1.24 -13.02 -14.85
C ASN A 245 1.56 -12.34 -16.19
N LEU A 246 2.83 -11.96 -16.39
CA LEU A 246 3.33 -11.42 -17.64
C LEU A 246 3.21 -12.44 -18.78
N ALA A 247 3.67 -13.67 -18.55
CA ALA A 247 3.57 -14.75 -19.54
C ALA A 247 2.12 -15.04 -19.93
N ILE A 248 1.21 -15.10 -18.95
CA ILE A 248 -0.23 -15.29 -19.21
C ILE A 248 -0.82 -14.11 -19.97
N ASN A 249 -0.48 -12.87 -19.63
CA ASN A 249 -0.97 -11.68 -20.35
C ASN A 249 -0.52 -11.66 -21.81
N ILE A 250 0.74 -12.01 -22.08
CA ILE A 250 1.27 -12.09 -23.43
C ILE A 250 0.61 -13.24 -24.21
N ALA A 251 0.43 -14.40 -23.58
CA ALA A 251 -0.15 -15.58 -24.22
C ALA A 251 -1.65 -15.45 -24.52
N LEU A 252 -2.41 -14.80 -23.64
CA LEU A 252 -3.87 -14.67 -23.74
C LEU A 252 -4.33 -13.32 -24.32
N GLY A 253 -3.41 -12.45 -24.75
CA GLY A 253 -3.75 -11.15 -25.33
C GLY A 253 -4.30 -10.13 -24.32
N GLY A 254 -3.91 -10.23 -23.05
CA GLY A 254 -4.36 -9.35 -21.97
C GLY A 254 -3.70 -7.95 -21.94
N GLY A 255 -2.61 -7.76 -22.71
CA GLY A 255 -1.95 -6.47 -22.87
C GLY A 255 -0.71 -6.57 -23.76
N SER A 256 -0.33 -5.45 -24.37
CA SER A 256 0.87 -5.34 -25.20
C SER A 256 2.13 -5.06 -24.36
N LEU A 257 3.30 -5.45 -24.88
CA LEU A 257 4.58 -5.23 -24.20
C LEU A 257 4.85 -3.75 -23.83
N PRO A 258 4.64 -2.75 -24.70
CA PRO A 258 4.90 -1.35 -24.35
C PRO A 258 4.00 -0.86 -23.20
N LEU A 259 2.73 -1.24 -23.20
CA LEU A 259 1.77 -0.89 -22.15
C LEU A 259 2.19 -1.48 -20.80
N ILE A 260 2.56 -2.76 -20.80
CA ILE A 260 2.93 -3.51 -19.60
C ILE A 260 4.25 -3.00 -19.02
N LEU A 261 5.29 -2.86 -19.86
CA LEU A 261 6.60 -2.38 -19.43
C LEU A 261 6.55 -0.92 -18.98
N GLY A 262 5.83 -0.07 -19.70
CA GLY A 262 5.62 1.33 -19.31
C GLY A 262 4.95 1.45 -17.95
N GLY A 263 3.87 0.69 -17.73
CA GLY A 263 3.18 0.64 -16.44
C GLY A 263 4.10 0.16 -15.31
N LEU A 264 4.82 -0.95 -15.52
CA LEU A 264 5.73 -1.53 -14.52
C LEU A 264 6.85 -0.58 -14.11
N LEU A 265 7.53 0.04 -15.07
CA LEU A 265 8.62 0.98 -14.81
C LEU A 265 8.11 2.24 -14.10
N ALA A 266 6.95 2.77 -14.51
CA ALA A 266 6.35 3.92 -13.86
C ALA A 266 5.94 3.63 -12.42
N GLY A 267 5.35 2.46 -12.16
CA GLY A 267 4.96 2.07 -10.81
C GLY A 267 6.15 1.84 -9.87
N ALA A 268 7.21 1.19 -10.37
CA ALA A 268 8.47 1.04 -9.65
C ALA A 268 9.11 2.41 -9.36
N GLY A 269 9.24 3.26 -10.38
CA GLY A 269 9.83 4.60 -10.26
C GLY A 269 9.05 5.51 -9.31
N ALA A 270 7.72 5.53 -9.40
CA ALA A 270 6.86 6.31 -8.51
C ALA A 270 7.02 5.87 -7.04
N THR A 271 7.05 4.55 -6.79
CA THR A 271 7.18 4.01 -5.44
C THR A 271 8.56 4.27 -4.86
N TYR A 272 9.61 4.09 -5.66
CA TYR A 272 10.98 4.44 -5.28
C TYR A 272 11.08 5.91 -4.89
N LEU A 273 10.52 6.81 -5.71
CA LEU A 273 10.54 8.25 -5.45
C LEU A 273 9.78 8.60 -4.16
N LEU A 274 8.59 8.02 -3.95
CA LEU A 274 7.79 8.24 -2.74
C LEU A 274 8.56 7.85 -1.47
N ASN A 275 9.19 6.67 -1.46
CA ASN A 275 9.97 6.20 -0.31
C ASN A 275 11.23 7.05 -0.10
N PHE A 276 11.94 7.39 -1.18
CA PHE A 276 13.16 8.19 -1.13
C PHE A 276 12.95 9.57 -0.50
N TYR A 277 11.81 10.22 -0.77
CA TYR A 277 11.50 11.52 -0.19
C TYR A 277 10.92 11.43 1.22
N GLU A 278 10.30 10.31 1.60
CA GLU A 278 9.81 10.06 2.96
C GLU A 278 10.96 9.93 3.97
N ASP A 279 12.05 9.27 3.58
CA ASP A 279 13.22 9.10 4.45
C ASP A 279 14.00 10.42 4.69
N ARG A 280 13.66 11.50 3.98
CA ARG A 280 14.35 12.79 4.07
C ARG A 280 13.60 13.78 4.98
N PRO A 281 14.15 14.15 6.15
CA PRO A 281 13.44 14.97 7.15
C PRO A 281 13.18 16.43 6.72
N ARG A 282 13.75 16.90 5.61
CA ARG A 282 13.62 18.29 5.11
C ARG A 282 12.83 18.40 3.80
N SER A 283 12.33 17.30 3.24
CA SER A 283 11.55 17.35 2.01
C SER A 283 10.12 17.85 2.29
N ARG A 284 9.53 18.58 1.35
CA ARG A 284 8.09 18.85 1.42
C ARG A 284 7.33 17.57 1.03
N PRO A 285 6.25 17.22 1.76
CA PRO A 285 5.50 15.99 1.47
C PRO A 285 4.84 16.00 0.08
N SER A 286 4.66 17.17 -0.55
CA SER A 286 4.11 17.30 -1.90
C SER A 286 5.13 17.07 -3.02
N THR A 287 6.43 17.19 -2.74
CA THR A 287 7.50 17.13 -3.76
C THR A 287 7.47 15.85 -4.61
N PRO A 288 7.39 14.62 -4.05
CA PRO A 288 7.41 13.42 -4.88
C PRO A 288 6.21 13.34 -5.83
N TYR A 289 5.03 13.76 -5.38
CA TYR A 289 3.83 13.77 -6.21
C TYR A 289 3.95 14.75 -7.39
N LEU A 290 4.55 15.92 -7.17
CA LEU A 290 4.80 16.89 -8.24
C LEU A 290 5.79 16.37 -9.28
N ILE A 291 6.87 15.71 -8.84
CA ILE A 291 7.86 15.12 -9.76
C ILE A 291 7.22 14.00 -10.59
N ILE A 292 6.44 13.12 -9.95
CA ILE A 292 5.73 12.03 -10.64
C ILE A 292 4.74 12.62 -11.66
N ALA A 293 3.94 13.61 -11.25
CA ALA A 293 2.97 14.25 -12.13
C ALA A 293 3.66 14.98 -13.30
N ALA A 294 4.77 15.67 -13.05
CA ALA A 294 5.55 16.35 -14.08
C ALA A 294 6.16 15.35 -15.08
N GLY A 295 6.72 14.24 -14.60
CA GLY A 295 7.30 13.20 -15.47
C GLY A 295 6.25 12.46 -16.30
N ALA A 296 5.11 12.10 -15.70
CA ALA A 296 4.00 11.48 -16.44
C ALA A 296 3.38 12.47 -17.45
N GLY A 297 3.19 13.72 -17.04
CA GLY A 297 2.64 14.78 -17.87
C GLY A 297 3.55 15.16 -19.05
N SER A 298 4.87 15.20 -18.85
CA SER A 298 5.81 15.48 -19.94
C SER A 298 5.82 14.35 -20.97
N LEU A 299 5.77 13.09 -20.53
CA LEU A 299 5.69 11.96 -21.44
C LEU A 299 4.37 11.95 -22.22
N ALA A 300 3.25 12.24 -21.57
CA ALA A 300 1.96 12.40 -22.25
C ALA A 300 2.00 13.52 -23.28
N ALA A 301 2.59 14.67 -22.96
CA ALA A 301 2.76 15.78 -23.90
C ALA A 301 3.64 15.39 -25.10
N ILE A 302 4.75 14.66 -24.87
CA ILE A 302 5.59 14.13 -25.95
C ILE A 302 4.79 13.18 -26.85
N THR A 303 4.00 12.28 -26.27
CA THR A 303 3.12 11.39 -27.04
C THR A 303 2.13 12.17 -27.89
N VAL A 304 1.46 13.18 -27.33
CA VAL A 304 0.54 14.05 -28.08
C VAL A 304 1.25 14.73 -29.25
N LEU A 305 2.42 15.31 -29.01
CA LEU A 305 3.20 15.98 -30.06
C LEU A 305 3.65 15.02 -31.16
N ALA A 306 4.09 13.81 -30.78
CA ALA A 306 4.50 12.77 -31.71
C ALA A 306 3.32 12.29 -32.57
N SER A 307 2.15 12.07 -31.96
CA SER A 307 0.94 11.63 -32.66
C SER A 307 0.34 12.72 -33.54
N VAL A 308 0.46 14.00 -33.18
CA VAL A 308 0.00 15.12 -34.01
C VAL A 308 0.91 15.32 -35.23
N GLY A 309 2.22 15.10 -35.09
CA GLY A 309 3.17 15.23 -36.19
C GLY A 309 3.10 14.12 -37.24
N SER A 310 2.38 13.02 -36.96
CA SER A 310 2.14 11.91 -37.89
C SER A 310 0.86 12.06 -38.74
N PHE A 311 0.05 13.09 -38.49
CA PHE A 311 -1.09 13.48 -39.33
C PHE A 311 -0.66 14.43 -40.45
#